data_AF-A0A073K0Y4-F1
#
_entry.id   AF-A0A073K0Y4-F1
#
_cell.length_a   1.000
_cell.length_b   1.000
_cell.length_c   1.000
_cell.angle_alpha   90.00
_cell.angle_beta   90.00
_cell.angle_gamma   90.00
#
_symmetry.space_group_name_H-M   'P 1'
#
loop_
_entity.id
_entity.type
_entity.pdbx_description
1 polymer ?
#
loop_
_entity_poly.entity_id
_entity_poly.type
_entity_poly.pdbx_seq_one_letter_code
_entity_poly.pdbx_strand_id
1 'polypeptide(L)'
;MNIERIEVDGRNIAVVRSSKILIYDVQSALDFMATVQYEAGCNRIIINKSLLKESFFDLKTRLAGEIFQKFVNYQVKIAIIGDFSAYSSQSLKDFIYECNLGNDFFFLPTEQQAIEKLSTLK
;
A
#
# COMPACT_ATOMS: atom_id res chain seq x y z
N MET A 1 15.01 1.94 -6.18
CA MET A 1 13.55 2.00 -6.30
C MET A 1 13.23 2.30 -7.75
N ASN A 2 12.21 1.67 -8.32
CA ASN A 2 11.70 1.96 -9.65
C ASN A 2 10.20 2.22 -9.53
N ILE A 3 9.74 3.29 -10.19
CA ILE A 3 8.34 3.70 -10.18
C ILE A 3 7.85 3.68 -11.62
N GLU A 4 6.88 2.83 -11.90
CA GLU A 4 6.17 2.78 -13.18
C GLU A 4 4.82 3.45 -13.00
N ARG A 5 4.50 4.40 -13.89
CA ARG A 5 3.18 5.06 -13.90
C ARG A 5 2.29 4.38 -14.94
N ILE A 6 1.12 3.96 -14.51
CA ILE A 6 0.07 3.40 -15.34
C ILE A 6 -1.13 4.34 -15.31
N GLU A 7 -1.76 4.56 -16.46
CA GLU A 7 -3.02 5.30 -16.56
C GLU A 7 -4.17 4.34 -16.89
N VAL A 8 -5.21 4.35 -16.06
CA VAL A 8 -6.44 3.55 -16.27
C VAL A 8 -7.64 4.42 -15.97
N ASP A 9 -8.55 4.54 -16.94
CA ASP A 9 -9.77 5.37 -16.84
C ASP A 9 -9.50 6.81 -16.36
N GLY A 10 -8.42 7.43 -16.86
CA GLY A 10 -7.99 8.78 -16.50
C GLY A 10 -7.38 8.91 -15.10
N ARG A 11 -7.12 7.80 -14.41
CA ARG A 11 -6.47 7.77 -13.09
C ARG A 11 -5.04 7.29 -13.22
N ASN A 12 -4.13 7.99 -12.56
CA ASN A 12 -2.72 7.63 -12.51
C ASN A 12 -2.43 6.76 -11.29
N ILE A 13 -1.80 5.62 -11.53
CA ILE A 13 -1.41 4.64 -10.51
C ILE A 13 0.10 4.41 -10.62
N ALA A 14 0.80 4.52 -9.50
CA ALA A 14 2.23 4.21 -9.42
C ALA A 14 2.41 2.76 -8.96
N VAL A 15 3.07 1.94 -9.77
CA VAL A 15 3.56 0.62 -9.38
C VAL A 15 5.02 0.77 -8.94
N VAL A 16 5.29 0.53 -7.66
CA VAL A 16 6.64 0.70 -7.11
C VAL A 16 7.30 -0.65 -6.86
N ARG A 17 8.51 -0.80 -7.40
CA ARG A 17 9.34 -2.00 -7.27
C ARG A 17 10.69 -1.68 -6.66
N SER A 18 11.17 -2.56 -5.80
CA SER A 18 12.46 -2.43 -5.12
C SER A 18 12.94 -3.80 -4.64
N SER A 19 14.27 -3.99 -4.56
CA SER A 19 14.87 -5.13 -3.87
C SER A 19 15.11 -4.89 -2.37
N LYS A 20 14.78 -3.68 -1.89
CA LYS A 20 14.95 -3.25 -0.50
C LYS A 20 13.61 -2.91 0.12
N ILE A 21 13.49 -3.13 1.43
CA ILE A 21 12.42 -2.57 2.25
C ILE A 21 12.47 -1.04 2.13
N LEU A 22 11.32 -0.44 1.83
CA LEU A 22 11.17 1.01 1.68
C LEU A 22 10.39 1.62 2.85
N ILE A 23 9.51 0.85 3.48
CA ILE A 23 8.66 1.33 4.59
C ILE A 23 8.95 0.47 5.81
N TYR A 24 9.68 1.04 6.78
CA TYR A 24 10.08 0.36 8.01
C TYR A 24 9.64 1.09 9.28
N ASP A 25 9.17 2.34 9.14
CA ASP A 25 8.59 3.19 10.18
C ASP A 25 7.66 4.25 9.54
N VAL A 26 7.12 5.16 10.35
CA VAL A 26 6.23 6.22 9.87
C VAL A 26 6.95 7.23 8.98
N GLN A 27 8.21 7.57 9.29
CA GLN A 27 8.95 8.58 8.52
C GLN A 27 9.28 8.07 7.11
N SER A 28 9.77 6.84 7.00
CA SER A 28 10.02 6.19 5.71
C SER A 28 8.75 6.05 4.88
N ALA A 29 7.57 5.86 5.50
CA ALA A 29 6.29 5.89 4.79
C ALA A 29 5.94 7.28 4.22
N LEU A 30 6.22 8.35 4.97
CA LEU A 30 6.05 9.74 4.51
C LEU A 30 7.01 10.07 3.36
N ASP A 31 8.28 9.73 3.51
CA ASP A 31 9.32 9.93 2.50
C ASP A 31 8.99 9.16 1.21
N PHE A 32 8.50 7.93 1.36
CA PHE A 32 8.03 7.09 0.26
C PHE A 32 6.90 7.77 -0.53
N MET A 33 5.82 8.22 0.14
CA MET A 33 4.72 8.91 -0.54
C MET A 33 5.16 10.19 -1.22
N ALA A 34 6.02 10.99 -0.57
CA ALA A 34 6.54 12.22 -1.13
C ALA A 34 7.35 11.95 -2.41
N THR A 35 8.18 10.90 -2.40
CA THR A 35 8.97 10.51 -3.57
C THR A 35 8.09 10.04 -4.72
N VAL A 36 7.08 9.21 -4.46
CA VAL A 36 6.12 8.75 -5.49
C VAL A 36 5.33 9.91 -6.07
N GLN A 37 4.87 10.84 -5.23
CA GLN A 37 4.16 12.03 -5.69
C GLN A 37 5.07 12.95 -6.52
N TYR A 38 6.33 13.13 -6.13
CA TYR A 38 7.29 13.97 -6.85
C TYR A 38 7.68 13.37 -8.21
N GLU A 39 8.02 12.09 -8.25
CA GLU A 39 8.53 11.43 -9.46
C GLU A 39 7.43 11.04 -10.45
N ALA A 40 6.27 10.57 -9.96
CA ALA A 40 5.21 10.05 -10.82
C ALA A 40 3.92 10.89 -10.82
N GLY A 41 3.77 11.84 -9.90
CA GLY A 41 2.54 12.63 -9.77
C GLY A 41 1.32 11.78 -9.37
N CYS A 42 1.54 10.67 -8.66
CA CYS A 42 0.50 9.69 -8.34
C CYS A 42 0.21 9.67 -6.83
N ASN A 43 -1.07 9.64 -6.47
CA ASN A 43 -1.56 9.40 -5.11
C ASN A 43 -2.19 8.01 -4.95
N ARG A 44 -2.24 7.20 -6.02
CA ARG A 44 -2.65 5.79 -6.00
C ARG A 44 -1.40 4.95 -6.20
N ILE A 45 -1.12 4.05 -5.27
CA ILE A 45 0.18 3.36 -5.22
C ILE A 45 -0.04 1.85 -5.08
N ILE A 46 0.75 1.05 -5.81
CA ILE A 46 0.81 -0.40 -5.69
C ILE A 46 2.23 -0.77 -5.25
N ILE A 47 2.34 -1.57 -4.19
CA ILE A 47 3.61 -2.11 -3.70
C ILE A 47 3.50 -3.59 -3.40
N ASN A 48 4.59 -4.35 -3.56
CA ASN A 48 4.64 -5.70 -3.01
C ASN A 48 4.83 -5.65 -1.48
N LYS A 49 4.25 -6.60 -0.75
CA LYS A 49 4.42 -6.72 0.71
C LYS A 49 5.90 -6.78 1.14
N SER A 50 6.81 -7.25 0.28
CA SER A 50 8.25 -7.31 0.53
C SER A 50 8.93 -5.94 0.68
N LEU A 51 8.26 -4.85 0.27
CA LEU A 51 8.74 -3.48 0.48
C LEU A 51 8.44 -2.98 1.90
N LEU A 52 7.63 -3.71 2.68
CA LEU A 52 7.26 -3.40 4.05
C LEU A 52 8.11 -4.23 5.02
N LYS A 53 8.53 -3.63 6.13
CA LYS A 53 9.14 -4.38 7.24
C LYS A 53 8.10 -5.28 7.91
N GLU A 54 8.49 -6.48 8.34
CA GLU A 54 7.57 -7.46 8.96
C GLU A 54 6.80 -6.91 10.18
N SER A 55 7.36 -5.94 10.91
CA SER A 55 6.66 -5.26 12.02
C SER A 55 5.37 -4.55 11.59
N PHE A 56 5.23 -4.23 10.31
CA PHE A 56 3.97 -3.71 9.75
C PHE A 56 2.81 -4.70 9.91
N PHE A 57 3.09 -6.01 9.77
CA PHE A 57 2.08 -7.06 9.87
C PHE A 57 1.83 -7.50 11.32
N ASP A 58 2.66 -7.06 12.27
CA ASP A 58 2.39 -7.22 13.70
C ASP A 58 1.57 -6.03 14.22
N LEU A 59 0.26 -6.20 14.29
CA LEU A 59 -0.68 -5.17 14.74
C LEU A 59 -0.42 -4.69 16.18
N LYS A 60 0.29 -5.46 17.02
CA LYS A 60 0.64 -5.02 18.38
C LYS A 60 1.62 -3.84 18.37
N THR A 61 2.38 -3.68 17.30
CA THR A 61 3.32 -2.56 17.15
C THR A 61 2.62 -1.23 16.89
N ARG A 62 1.33 -1.25 16.50
CA ARG A 62 0.54 -0.08 16.05
C ARG A 62 1.07 0.60 14.79
N LEU A 63 2.17 0.11 14.21
CA LEU A 63 2.86 0.73 13.07
C LEU A 63 1.95 0.85 11.83
N ALA A 64 1.21 -0.20 11.50
CA ALA A 64 0.28 -0.18 10.37
C ALA A 64 -0.77 0.93 10.53
N GLY A 65 -1.39 1.03 11.71
CA GLY A 65 -2.39 2.06 12.01
C GLY A 65 -1.84 3.48 11.90
N GLU A 66 -0.63 3.71 12.42
CA GLU A 66 0.03 5.02 12.32
C GLU A 66 0.36 5.40 10.87
N ILE A 67 0.85 4.45 10.07
CA ILE A 67 1.13 4.67 8.64
C ILE A 67 -0.16 4.94 7.87
N PHE A 68 -1.20 4.13 8.06
CA PHE A 68 -2.47 4.30 7.37
C PHE A 68 -3.14 5.62 7.72
N GLN A 69 -3.06 6.07 8.97
CA GLN A 69 -3.55 7.40 9.35
C GLN A 69 -2.84 8.50 8.55
N LYS A 70 -1.53 8.39 8.32
CA LYS A 70 -0.83 9.34 7.43
C LYS A 70 -1.35 9.25 6.00
N PHE A 71 -1.50 8.06 5.45
CA PHE A 71 -1.94 7.90 4.07
C PHE A 71 -3.34 8.50 3.85
N VAL A 72 -4.28 8.32 4.80
CA VAL A 72 -5.58 9.02 4.77
C VAL A 72 -5.40 10.53 4.80
N ASN A 73 -4.60 11.05 5.74
CA ASN A 73 -4.39 12.50 5.88
C ASN A 73 -3.81 13.16 4.61
N TYR A 74 -2.99 12.42 3.85
CA TYR A 74 -2.39 12.87 2.59
C TYR A 74 -3.19 12.41 1.35
N GLN A 75 -4.39 11.85 1.53
CA GLN A 75 -5.26 11.37 0.44
C GLN A 75 -4.58 10.36 -0.50
N VAL A 76 -3.69 9.55 0.05
CA VAL A 76 -3.01 8.47 -0.66
C VAL A 76 -3.83 7.18 -0.52
N LYS A 77 -4.08 6.54 -1.65
CA LYS A 77 -4.69 5.21 -1.74
C LYS A 77 -3.61 4.20 -2.06
N ILE A 78 -3.56 3.08 -1.35
CA ILE A 78 -2.52 2.08 -1.57
C ILE A 78 -3.09 0.66 -1.64
N ALA A 79 -2.53 -0.14 -2.55
CA ALA A 79 -2.71 -1.57 -2.59
C ALA A 79 -1.37 -2.27 -2.32
N ILE A 80 -1.36 -3.13 -1.31
CA ILE A 80 -0.23 -3.98 -0.94
C ILE A 80 -0.49 -5.36 -1.53
N ILE A 81 0.37 -5.79 -2.45
CA ILE A 81 0.20 -7.05 -3.16
C ILE A 81 1.09 -8.17 -2.63
N GLY A 82 0.59 -9.40 -2.65
CA GLY A 82 1.36 -10.59 -2.33
C GLY A 82 0.54 -11.68 -1.66
N ASP A 83 1.25 -12.72 -1.18
CA ASP A 83 0.65 -13.81 -0.44
C ASP A 83 0.66 -13.53 1.08
N PHE A 84 -0.53 -13.46 1.67
CA PHE A 84 -0.75 -13.24 3.09
C PHE A 84 -1.15 -14.52 3.85
N SER A 85 -1.22 -15.67 3.18
CA SER A 85 -1.64 -16.95 3.77
C SER A 85 -0.72 -17.44 4.88
N ALA A 86 0.57 -17.07 4.82
CA ALA A 86 1.57 -17.37 5.86
C ALA A 86 1.27 -16.72 7.21
N TYR A 87 0.47 -15.63 7.23
CA TYR A 87 0.07 -15.01 8.49
C TYR A 87 -1.13 -15.73 9.11
N SER A 88 -0.89 -16.39 10.24
CA SER A 88 -1.89 -17.19 10.95
C SER A 88 -2.76 -16.38 11.92
N SER A 89 -2.35 -15.16 12.29
CA SER A 89 -3.06 -14.32 13.26
C SER A 89 -4.47 -13.95 12.78
N GLN A 90 -5.49 -14.24 13.61
CA GLN A 90 -6.86 -13.87 13.32
C GLN A 90 -7.03 -12.35 13.23
N SER A 91 -6.38 -11.59 14.12
CA SER A 91 -6.49 -10.12 14.12
C SER A 91 -5.97 -9.50 12.83
N LEU A 92 -4.91 -10.04 12.24
CA LEU A 92 -4.38 -9.55 10.97
C LEU A 92 -5.31 -9.93 9.81
N LYS A 93 -5.92 -11.13 9.84
CA LYS A 93 -6.90 -11.53 8.83
C LYS A 93 -8.13 -10.64 8.85
N ASP A 94 -8.66 -10.36 10.04
CA ASP A 94 -9.81 -9.47 10.23
C ASP A 94 -9.47 -8.06 9.76
N PHE A 95 -8.29 -7.56 10.12
CA PHE A 95 -7.78 -6.26 9.67
C PHE A 95 -7.67 -6.16 8.15
N ILE A 96 -7.06 -7.16 7.50
CA ILE A 96 -6.95 -7.24 6.03
C ILE A 96 -8.33 -7.26 5.37
N TYR A 97 -9.27 -8.03 5.93
CA TYR A 97 -10.64 -8.11 5.45
C TYR A 97 -11.35 -6.76 5.53
N GLU A 98 -11.26 -6.07 6.67
CA GLU A 98 -11.81 -4.73 6.87
C GLU A 98 -11.21 -3.70 5.90
N CYS A 99 -9.88 -3.70 5.72
CA CYS A 99 -9.23 -2.83 4.74
C CYS A 99 -9.79 -3.04 3.32
N ASN A 100 -9.92 -4.29 2.89
CA ASN A 100 -10.42 -4.63 1.56
C ASN A 100 -11.88 -4.20 1.28
N LEU A 101 -12.68 -4.03 2.35
CA LEU A 101 -14.04 -3.46 2.27
C LEU A 101 -14.04 -1.93 2.26
N GLY A 102 -12.95 -1.29 2.67
CA GLY A 102 -12.78 0.16 2.70
C GLY A 102 -12.50 0.77 1.32
N ASN A 103 -12.02 2.02 1.33
CA ASN A 103 -11.82 2.82 0.12
C ASN A 103 -10.38 3.31 -0.09
N ASP A 104 -9.46 3.05 0.84
CA ASP A 104 -8.12 3.66 0.84
C ASP A 104 -6.98 2.64 0.87
N PHE A 105 -7.19 1.46 1.48
CA PHE A 105 -6.15 0.46 1.72
C PHE A 105 -6.61 -0.90 1.25
N PHE A 106 -5.78 -1.58 0.47
CA PHE A 106 -6.12 -2.91 -0.06
C PHE A 106 -4.95 -3.87 0.12
N PHE A 107 -5.27 -5.11 0.43
CA PHE A 107 -4.35 -6.24 0.46
C PHE A 107 -4.83 -7.25 -0.56
N LEU A 108 -4.11 -7.36 -1.68
CA LEU A 108 -4.58 -8.08 -2.86
C LEU A 108 -3.54 -9.11 -3.33
N PRO A 109 -3.96 -10.26 -3.89
CA PRO A 109 -3.03 -11.26 -4.39
C PRO A 109 -2.11 -10.78 -5.51
N THR A 110 -2.60 -9.90 -6.40
CA THR A 110 -1.90 -9.56 -7.65
C THR A 110 -1.97 -8.07 -7.97
N GLU A 111 -1.01 -7.65 -8.79
CA GLU A 111 -0.96 -6.31 -9.35
C GLU A 111 -2.18 -5.98 -10.20
N GLN A 112 -2.64 -6.93 -11.04
CA GLN A 112 -3.82 -6.71 -11.88
C GLN A 112 -5.06 -6.40 -11.03
N GLN A 113 -5.32 -7.18 -9.97
CA GLN A 113 -6.45 -6.91 -9.07
C GLN A 113 -6.27 -5.57 -8.33
N ALA A 114 -5.04 -5.18 -8.02
CA ALA A 114 -4.75 -3.88 -7.43
C ALA A 114 -5.02 -2.71 -8.40
N ILE A 115 -4.65 -2.85 -9.67
CA ILE A 115 -4.95 -1.87 -10.71
C ILE A 115 -6.46 -1.73 -10.88
N GLU A 116 -7.18 -2.84 -11.03
CA GLU A 116 -8.65 -2.85 -11.15
C GLU A 116 -9.31 -2.20 -9.93
N LYS A 117 -8.91 -2.58 -8.71
CA LYS A 117 -9.48 -2.01 -7.50
C LYS A 117 -9.20 -0.51 -7.42
N LEU A 118 -7.96 -0.09 -7.61
CA LEU A 118 -7.56 1.31 -7.50
C LEU A 118 -8.11 2.17 -8.65
N SER A 119 -8.40 1.61 -9.83
CA SER A 119 -9.03 2.37 -10.91
C SER A 119 -10.51 2.65 -10.63
N THR A 120 -11.21 1.87 -9.80
CA THR A 120 -12.64 2.14 -9.50
C THR A 120 -12.88 3.24 -8.46
N LEU A 121 -11.90 3.54 -7.61
CA LEU A 121 -12.12 4.42 -6.46
C LEU A 121 -12.28 5.86 -6.92
N LYS A 122 -13.14 6.62 -6.23
CA LYS A 122 -13.27 8.06 -6.44
C LYS A 122 -11.99 8.80 -6.06
#